data_AF-A0A522AV91-F1
#
_entry.id   AF-A0A522AV91-F1
#
_cell.length_a   1.000
_cell.length_b   1.000
_cell.length_c   1.000
_cell.angle_alpha   90.00
_cell.angle_beta   90.00
_cell.angle_gamma   90.00
#
_symmetry.space_group_name_H-M   'P 1'
#
loop_
_entity.id
_entity.type
_entity.pdbx_description
1 polymer ?
#
loop_
_entity_poly.entity_id
_entity_poly.type
_entity_poly.pdbx_seq_one_letter_code
_entity_poly.pdbx_strand_id
1 'polypeptide(L)'
;MFNARHELDAWEACYPHASRRFTPQSAIPTLERVLGTSQALAVYRISESQWLLLYECLENYCAELNDVAPGQPGGLLPVGDYRLAEVDFDSLVALYFWDTDFLVPPGETTPVEPQSPYARGWRADSDEMHVEKVEEPVWSEGEAPCFRPGAHRYPDWEDGAEF
;
A
#
# COMPACT_ATOMS: atom_id res chain seq x y z
N MET A 1 -23.61 15.55 -16.08
CA MET A 1 -22.87 16.30 -15.04
C MET A 1 -22.77 15.37 -13.84
N PHE A 2 -21.72 14.57 -13.78
CA PHE A 2 -21.42 13.80 -12.57
C PHE A 2 -20.97 14.78 -11.49
N ASN A 3 -21.52 14.63 -10.28
CA ASN A 3 -21.45 15.63 -9.23
C ASN A 3 -20.12 15.44 -8.50
N ALA A 4 -19.17 16.37 -8.67
CA ALA A 4 -17.83 16.27 -8.06
C ALA A 4 -17.85 15.99 -6.54
N ARG A 5 -18.93 16.38 -5.86
CA ARG A 5 -19.13 16.08 -4.44
C ARG A 5 -19.35 14.59 -4.16
N HIS A 6 -20.11 13.90 -5.02
CA HIS A 6 -20.34 12.46 -4.92
C HIS A 6 -19.07 11.65 -5.22
N GLU A 7 -18.19 12.17 -6.08
CA GLU A 7 -16.87 11.55 -6.35
C GLU A 7 -15.93 11.69 -5.14
N LEU A 8 -15.97 12.83 -4.45
CA LEU A 8 -15.20 13.03 -3.21
C LEU A 8 -15.74 12.16 -2.06
N ASP A 9 -17.07 12.09 -1.90
CA ASP A 9 -17.67 11.24 -0.87
C ASP A 9 -17.34 9.76 -1.09
N ALA A 10 -17.34 9.30 -2.35
CA ALA A 10 -16.94 7.93 -2.71
C ALA A 10 -15.43 7.68 -2.47
N TRP A 11 -14.59 8.67 -2.78
CA TRP A 11 -13.17 8.61 -2.51
C TRP A 11 -12.87 8.49 -1.01
N GLU A 12 -13.49 9.34 -0.18
CA GLU A 12 -13.32 9.28 1.28
C GLU A 12 -13.83 7.96 1.87
N ALA A 13 -14.86 7.35 1.27
CA ALA A 13 -15.37 6.06 1.71
C ALA A 13 -14.40 4.91 1.40
N CYS A 14 -13.75 4.91 0.23
CA CYS A 14 -12.78 3.89 -0.16
C CYS A 14 -11.38 4.13 0.45
N TYR A 15 -11.02 5.39 0.72
CA TYR A 15 -9.67 5.79 1.14
C TYR A 15 -9.74 6.70 2.39
N PRO A 16 -10.26 6.23 3.53
CA PRO A 16 -10.55 7.06 4.69
C PRO A 16 -9.31 7.74 5.31
N HIS A 17 -8.12 7.15 5.15
CA HIS A 17 -6.87 7.69 5.65
C HIS A 17 -6.13 8.49 4.56
N ALA A 18 -5.99 7.95 3.35
CA ALA A 18 -5.30 8.64 2.27
C ALA A 18 -6.07 9.87 1.77
N SER A 19 -7.41 9.90 1.85
CA SER A 19 -8.22 11.06 1.47
C SER A 19 -7.90 12.34 2.25
N ARG A 20 -7.30 12.20 3.44
CA ARG A 20 -6.82 13.34 4.24
C ARG A 20 -5.60 14.03 3.63
N ARG A 21 -4.86 13.32 2.77
CA ARG A 21 -3.59 13.77 2.17
C ARG A 21 -3.67 13.88 0.65
N PHE A 22 -4.52 13.08 0.01
CA PHE A 22 -4.68 13.01 -1.43
C PHE A 22 -6.11 13.27 -1.84
N THR A 23 -6.27 14.11 -2.86
CA THR A 23 -7.47 14.10 -3.69
C THR A 23 -7.35 13.01 -4.76
N PRO A 24 -8.46 12.54 -5.36
CA PRO A 24 -8.40 11.60 -6.49
C PRO A 24 -7.46 12.06 -7.61
N GLN A 25 -7.45 13.37 -7.90
CA GLN A 25 -6.64 13.97 -8.95
C GLN A 25 -5.14 13.98 -8.61
N SER A 26 -4.78 13.94 -7.33
CA SER A 26 -3.39 13.87 -6.86
C SER A 26 -2.91 12.44 -6.60
N ALA A 27 -3.82 11.53 -6.26
CA ALA A 27 -3.51 10.14 -5.94
C ALA A 27 -3.01 9.38 -7.18
N ILE A 28 -3.71 9.51 -8.32
CA ILE A 28 -3.37 8.79 -9.55
C ILE A 28 -1.94 9.15 -10.03
N PRO A 29 -1.56 10.43 -10.22
CA PRO A 29 -0.19 10.76 -10.63
C PRO A 29 0.87 10.34 -9.60
N THR A 30 0.50 10.25 -8.33
CA THR A 30 1.40 9.77 -7.27
C THR A 30 1.65 8.27 -7.43
N LEU A 31 0.61 7.46 -7.62
CA LEU A 31 0.71 6.02 -7.88
C LEU A 31 1.49 5.73 -9.16
N GLU A 32 1.23 6.47 -10.24
CA GLU A 32 1.99 6.36 -11.50
C GLU A 32 3.48 6.64 -11.29
N ARG A 33 3.82 7.64 -10.47
CA ARG A 33 5.21 7.95 -10.14
C ARG A 33 5.85 6.83 -9.34
N VAL A 34 5.17 6.34 -8.31
CA VAL A 34 5.65 5.22 -7.48
C VAL A 34 5.90 3.97 -8.33
N LEU A 35 4.97 3.63 -9.22
CA LEU A 35 5.11 2.54 -10.18
C LEU A 35 6.29 2.75 -11.14
N GLY A 36 6.46 3.96 -11.66
CA GLY A 36 7.60 4.30 -12.52
C GLY A 36 8.93 4.14 -11.78
N THR A 37 9.00 4.54 -10.50
CA THR A 37 10.21 4.38 -9.69
C THR A 37 10.49 2.93 -9.30
N SER A 38 9.46 2.09 -9.10
CA SER A 38 9.66 0.67 -8.79
C SER A 38 10.22 -0.14 -9.97
N GLN A 39 10.09 0.38 -11.19
CA GLN A 39 10.63 -0.23 -12.42
C GLN A 39 12.04 0.29 -12.77
N ALA A 40 12.54 1.29 -12.05
CA ALA A 40 13.84 1.87 -12.31
C ALA A 40 14.98 1.01 -11.73
N LEU A 41 16.17 1.10 -12.31
CA LEU A 41 17.38 0.43 -11.80
C LEU A 41 17.95 1.10 -10.52
N ALA A 42 17.51 2.32 -10.23
CA ALA A 42 17.95 3.04 -9.04
C ALA A 42 17.03 2.71 -7.85
N VAL A 43 17.58 2.80 -6.64
CA VAL A 43 16.81 2.60 -5.41
C VAL A 43 16.13 3.90 -5.02
N TYR A 44 14.86 3.79 -4.64
CA TYR A 44 14.01 4.90 -4.30
C TYR A 44 13.32 4.65 -2.95
N ARG A 45 13.26 5.67 -2.11
CA ARG A 45 12.54 5.68 -0.84
C ARG A 45 11.15 6.29 -1.05
N ILE A 46 10.15 5.52 -0.64
CA ILE A 46 8.74 5.89 -0.65
C ILE A 46 8.41 6.55 0.71
N SER A 47 7.65 7.64 0.69
CA SER A 47 7.24 8.34 1.92
C SER A 47 6.10 7.62 2.65
N GLU A 48 5.90 7.90 3.94
CA GLU A 48 4.79 7.32 4.73
C GLU A 48 3.42 7.58 4.09
N SER A 49 3.22 8.78 3.55
CA SER A 49 2.00 9.16 2.84
C SER A 49 1.78 8.30 1.59
N GLN A 50 2.84 7.98 0.85
CA GLN A 50 2.77 7.12 -0.33
C GLN A 50 2.58 5.64 0.06
N TRP A 51 3.22 5.17 1.14
CA TRP A 51 2.97 3.84 1.70
C TRP A 51 1.52 3.66 2.14
N LEU A 52 0.95 4.65 2.82
CA LEU A 52 -0.47 4.65 3.19
C LEU A 52 -1.39 4.55 1.96
N LEU A 53 -1.09 5.32 0.91
CA LEU A 53 -1.86 5.28 -0.33
C LEU A 53 -1.79 3.90 -1.01
N LEU A 54 -0.59 3.28 -1.06
CA LEU A 54 -0.43 1.92 -1.57
C LEU A 54 -1.17 0.89 -0.73
N TYR A 55 -1.14 1.03 0.59
CA TYR A 55 -1.83 0.16 1.53
C TYR A 55 -3.35 0.13 1.27
N GLU A 56 -4.00 1.29 1.26
CA GLU A 56 -5.46 1.36 1.03
C GLU A 56 -5.81 0.95 -0.42
N CYS A 57 -4.95 1.20 -1.40
CA CYS A 57 -5.15 0.67 -2.76
C CYS A 57 -5.11 -0.87 -2.78
N LEU A 58 -4.17 -1.48 -2.06
CA LEU A 58 -4.05 -2.92 -1.98
C LEU A 58 -5.24 -3.54 -1.24
N GLU A 59 -5.65 -2.94 -0.12
CA GLU A 59 -6.82 -3.36 0.65
C GLU A 59 -8.07 -3.40 -0.22
N ASN A 60 -8.37 -2.28 -0.91
CA ASN A 60 -9.51 -2.19 -1.81
C ASN A 60 -9.43 -3.19 -2.96
N TYR A 61 -8.24 -3.39 -3.55
CA TYR A 61 -8.05 -4.38 -4.61
C TYR A 61 -8.34 -5.81 -4.13
N CYS A 62 -7.82 -6.18 -2.95
CA CYS A 62 -8.06 -7.48 -2.36
C CYS A 62 -9.55 -7.70 -2.06
N ALA A 63 -10.23 -6.70 -1.48
CA ALA A 63 -11.66 -6.76 -1.19
C ALA A 63 -12.48 -6.95 -2.47
N GLU A 64 -12.24 -6.13 -3.50
CA GLU A 64 -12.98 -6.22 -4.76
C GLU A 64 -12.71 -7.53 -5.50
N LEU A 65 -11.47 -8.02 -5.50
CA LEU A 65 -11.14 -9.31 -6.08
C LEU A 65 -11.88 -10.44 -5.36
N ASN A 66 -11.85 -10.47 -4.03
CA ASN A 66 -12.46 -11.51 -3.22
C ASN A 66 -13.99 -11.51 -3.33
N ASP A 67 -14.61 -10.35 -3.53
CA ASP A 67 -16.06 -10.23 -3.77
C ASP A 67 -16.46 -10.74 -5.15
N VAL A 68 -15.64 -10.48 -6.18
CA VAL A 68 -15.98 -10.81 -7.58
C VAL A 68 -15.61 -12.26 -7.95
N ALA A 69 -14.50 -12.80 -7.42
CA ALA A 69 -13.99 -14.11 -7.81
C ALA A 69 -15.01 -15.25 -7.67
N PRO A 70 -15.81 -15.37 -6.59
CA PRO A 70 -16.80 -16.44 -6.44
C PRO A 70 -17.89 -16.43 -7.52
N GLY A 71 -18.16 -15.27 -8.13
CA GLY A 71 -19.15 -15.11 -9.19
C GLY A 71 -18.65 -15.47 -10.60
N GLN A 72 -17.35 -15.70 -10.77
CA GLN A 72 -16.75 -16.00 -12.07
C GLN A 72 -16.78 -17.51 -12.40
N PRO A 73 -16.79 -17.88 -13.69
CA PRO A 73 -16.64 -19.26 -14.11
C PRO A 73 -15.33 -19.89 -13.57
N GLY A 74 -15.48 -20.88 -12.69
CA GLY A 74 -14.35 -21.54 -12.03
C GLY A 74 -13.86 -20.86 -10.76
N GLY A 75 -14.48 -19.75 -10.32
CA GLY A 75 -14.15 -19.10 -9.05
C GLY A 75 -12.79 -18.40 -9.04
N LEU A 76 -12.26 -18.02 -10.21
CA LEU A 76 -10.90 -17.51 -10.36
C LEU A 76 -10.87 -16.23 -11.19
N LEU A 77 -10.13 -15.22 -10.71
CA LEU A 77 -9.84 -13.97 -11.43
C LEU A 77 -8.37 -13.90 -11.87
N PRO A 78 -8.09 -13.30 -13.05
CA PRO A 78 -6.72 -13.09 -13.49
C PRO A 78 -6.02 -11.99 -12.67
N VAL A 79 -4.80 -12.27 -12.22
CA VAL A 79 -3.90 -11.34 -11.53
C VAL A 79 -2.52 -11.47 -12.17
N GLY A 80 -2.19 -10.56 -13.09
CA GLY A 80 -1.01 -10.70 -13.95
C GLY A 80 -1.07 -12.01 -14.75
N ASP A 81 -0.03 -12.82 -14.61
CA ASP A 81 0.06 -14.15 -15.26
C ASP A 81 -0.64 -15.27 -14.48
N TYR A 82 -1.17 -14.96 -13.29
CA TYR A 82 -1.79 -15.93 -12.38
C TYR A 82 -3.31 -15.84 -12.36
N ARG A 83 -3.94 -16.83 -11.73
CA ARG A 83 -5.38 -16.86 -11.49
C ARG A 83 -5.64 -17.19 -10.02
N LEU A 84 -6.33 -16.30 -9.32
CA LEU A 84 -6.54 -16.37 -7.88
C LEU A 84 -8.03 -16.45 -7.55
N ALA A 85 -8.37 -17.26 -6.55
CA ALA A 85 -9.74 -17.33 -6.00
C ALA A 85 -9.93 -16.34 -4.85
N GLU A 86 -8.88 -16.13 -4.08
CA GLU A 86 -8.87 -15.29 -2.90
C GLU A 86 -7.46 -14.75 -2.69
N VAL A 87 -7.37 -13.53 -2.17
CA VAL A 87 -6.14 -12.90 -1.72
C VAL A 87 -6.26 -12.59 -0.24
N ASP A 88 -5.32 -13.10 0.55
CA ASP A 88 -5.22 -12.81 1.98
C ASP A 88 -4.46 -11.49 2.16
N PHE A 89 -5.22 -10.43 2.46
CA PHE A 89 -4.66 -9.09 2.62
C PHE A 89 -3.70 -8.99 3.81
N ASP A 90 -4.07 -9.53 4.97
CA ASP A 90 -3.24 -9.45 6.18
C ASP A 90 -1.88 -10.11 5.97
N SER A 91 -1.88 -11.24 5.26
CA SER A 91 -0.66 -11.96 4.96
C SER A 91 0.20 -11.26 3.89
N LEU A 92 -0.40 -10.51 2.96
CA LEU A 92 0.34 -9.63 2.05
C LEU A 92 1.01 -8.47 2.80
N VAL A 93 0.29 -7.87 3.75
CA VAL A 93 0.82 -6.78 4.59
C VAL A 93 2.02 -7.30 5.37
N ALA A 94 1.88 -8.43 6.06
CA ALA A 94 2.96 -9.02 6.87
C ALA A 94 4.25 -9.33 6.08
N LEU A 95 4.14 -9.63 4.78
CA LEU A 95 5.29 -9.90 3.93
C LEU A 95 5.99 -8.65 3.40
N TYR A 96 5.19 -7.70 2.90
CA TYR A 96 5.69 -6.62 2.04
C TYR A 96 5.77 -5.28 2.75
N PHE A 97 5.04 -5.11 3.85
CA PHE A 97 5.05 -3.90 4.64
C PHE A 97 5.87 -4.17 5.91
N TRP A 98 7.18 -3.96 5.77
CA TRP A 98 8.18 -4.15 6.83
C TRP A 98 8.03 -3.18 8.00
N ASP A 99 7.36 -2.04 7.77
CA ASP A 99 7.00 -1.03 8.75
C ASP A 99 5.55 -0.64 8.48
N THR A 100 4.71 -0.57 9.53
CA THR A 100 3.30 -0.16 9.46
C THR A 100 3.01 1.07 10.32
N ASP A 101 4.05 1.75 10.80
CA ASP A 101 3.93 2.97 11.61
C ASP A 101 3.18 4.08 10.87
N PHE A 102 3.17 4.06 9.53
CA PHE A 102 2.38 4.97 8.70
C PHE A 102 0.85 4.82 8.88
N LEU A 103 0.36 3.71 9.46
CA LEU A 103 -1.03 3.49 9.82
C LEU A 103 -1.41 4.17 11.14
N VAL A 104 -0.43 4.47 12.00
CA VAL A 104 -0.66 5.06 13.32
C VAL A 104 -0.86 6.58 13.17
N PRO A 105 -1.99 7.14 13.63
CA PRO A 105 -2.19 8.57 13.60
C PRO A 105 -1.13 9.28 14.46
N PRO A 106 -0.62 10.44 14.01
CA PRO A 106 0.28 11.28 14.79
C PRO A 106 -0.45 11.78 16.05
N GLY A 107 -0.22 11.11 17.19
CA GLY A 107 -0.81 11.47 18.48
C GLY A 107 -1.16 10.30 19.41
N GLU A 108 -1.12 9.05 18.95
CA GLU A 108 -1.42 7.89 19.81
C GLU A 108 -0.18 7.31 20.52
N THR A 109 1.03 7.59 20.03
CA THR A 109 2.27 7.12 20.65
C THR A 109 3.25 8.28 20.84
N THR A 110 3.48 8.62 22.12
CA THR A 110 4.53 9.52 22.69
C THR A 110 4.25 11.03 22.80
N PRO A 111 4.63 11.66 23.95
CA PRO A 111 4.68 13.12 24.08
C PRO A 111 5.76 13.66 23.16
N VAL A 112 5.35 14.49 22.20
CA VAL A 112 6.22 15.05 21.17
C VAL A 112 7.28 15.97 21.80
N GLU A 113 8.56 15.62 21.69
CA GLU A 113 9.65 16.56 21.95
C GLU A 113 9.53 17.76 20.99
N PRO A 114 9.73 19.00 21.47
CA PRO A 114 9.39 20.23 20.75
C PRO A 114 10.24 20.55 19.50
N GLN A 115 11.06 19.61 19.04
CA GLN A 115 11.90 19.75 17.85
C GLN A 115 11.56 18.73 16.74
N SER A 116 10.56 17.86 16.98
CA SER A 116 10.11 16.92 15.97
C SER A 116 9.33 17.65 14.86
N PRO A 117 9.74 17.56 13.57
CA PRO A 117 9.01 18.17 12.46
C PRO A 117 7.58 17.62 12.31
N TYR A 118 7.28 16.49 12.96
CA TYR A 118 5.97 15.85 13.03
C TYR A 118 4.97 16.58 13.96
N ALA A 119 5.39 17.62 14.69
CA ALA A 119 4.58 18.33 15.69
C ALA A 119 3.62 19.39 15.14
N ARG A 120 3.70 19.76 13.86
CA ARG A 120 2.76 20.70 13.24
C ARG A 120 1.73 19.93 12.44
N GLY A 121 0.45 20.18 12.76
CA GLY A 121 -0.72 19.66 12.06
C GLY A 121 -0.46 19.46 10.58
N TRP A 122 -0.57 18.20 10.17
CA TRP A 122 -0.12 17.63 8.92
C TRP A 122 -0.76 18.36 7.74
N ARG A 123 -0.06 19.38 7.23
CA ARG A 123 -0.25 19.84 5.87
C ARG A 123 0.66 18.99 5.03
N ALA A 124 0.13 18.38 3.98
CA ALA A 124 0.95 17.77 2.94
C ALA A 124 1.88 18.87 2.41
N ASP A 125 3.11 18.89 2.91
CA ASP A 125 4.13 19.75 2.37
C ASP A 125 4.42 19.21 0.97
N SER A 126 4.40 20.07 -0.03
CA SER A 126 4.56 19.68 -1.44
C SER A 126 5.85 18.89 -1.69
N ASP A 127 6.82 18.98 -0.78
CA ASP A 127 8.09 18.26 -0.81
C ASP A 127 7.96 16.77 -0.41
N GLU A 128 6.95 16.35 0.35
CA GLU A 128 6.72 14.94 0.73
C GLU A 128 6.16 14.06 -0.40
N MET A 129 5.78 14.66 -1.53
CA MET A 129 5.23 13.95 -2.69
C MET A 129 6.32 13.45 -3.66
N HIS A 130 7.59 13.73 -3.38
CA HIS A 130 8.71 13.26 -4.18
C HIS A 130 9.23 11.91 -3.65
N VAL A 131 9.43 10.98 -4.57
CA VAL A 131 10.14 9.73 -4.25
C VAL A 131 11.63 10.06 -4.24
N GLU A 132 12.30 9.80 -3.12
CA GLU A 132 13.70 10.18 -2.93
C GLU A 132 14.63 9.09 -3.48
N LYS A 133 15.58 9.44 -4.36
CA LYS A 133 16.58 8.47 -4.82
C LYS A 133 17.62 8.23 -3.72
N VAL A 134 17.85 6.97 -3.39
CA VAL A 134 18.87 6.55 -2.42
C VAL A 134 20.17 6.27 -3.18
N GLU A 135 21.20 7.09 -2.93
CA GLU A 135 22.50 6.94 -3.62
C GLU A 135 23.31 5.73 -3.10
N GLU A 136 23.18 5.38 -1.82
CA GLU A 136 23.89 4.25 -1.19
C GLU A 136 22.91 3.36 -0.40
N PRO A 137 22.22 2.40 -1.07
CA PRO A 137 21.25 1.55 -0.41
C PRO A 137 21.93 0.53 0.51
N VAL A 138 21.43 0.39 1.74
CA VAL A 138 21.82 -0.65 2.68
C VAL A 138 20.75 -1.75 2.65
N TRP A 139 21.12 -2.93 2.16
CA TRP A 139 20.22 -4.09 2.11
C TRP A 139 20.43 -4.97 3.33
N SER A 140 19.36 -5.44 3.96
CA SER A 140 19.40 -6.55 4.91
C SER A 140 19.37 -7.88 4.16
N GLU A 141 20.31 -8.78 4.45
CA GLU A 141 20.35 -10.12 3.83
C GLU A 141 19.27 -11.03 4.45
N GLY A 142 18.34 -11.53 3.62
CA GLY A 142 17.34 -12.54 3.99
C GLY A 142 16.27 -12.75 2.93
N GLU A 143 16.34 -13.84 2.16
CA GLU A 143 15.27 -14.25 1.24
C GLU A 143 14.35 -15.26 1.95
N ALA A 144 13.11 -14.88 2.27
CA ALA A 144 12.07 -15.82 2.65
C ALA A 144 11.28 -16.23 1.40
N PRO A 145 11.30 -17.51 0.96
CA PRO A 145 10.56 -17.94 -0.21
C PRO A 145 9.05 -18.00 0.11
N CYS A 146 8.35 -16.92 -0.19
CA CYS A 146 6.92 -16.75 0.09
C CYS A 146 5.98 -17.25 -1.03
N PHE A 147 6.51 -17.72 -2.17
CA PHE A 147 5.76 -18.26 -3.30
C PHE A 147 6.29 -19.64 -3.73
N ARG A 148 5.40 -20.63 -3.92
CA ARG A 148 5.72 -21.96 -4.45
C ARG A 148 4.90 -22.25 -5.71
N PRO A 149 5.50 -22.84 -6.78
CA PRO A 149 4.74 -23.26 -7.96
C PRO A 149 3.62 -24.25 -7.59
N GLY A 150 2.37 -23.88 -7.89
CA GLY A 150 1.18 -24.68 -7.56
C GLY A 150 0.42 -24.21 -6.31
N ALA A 151 0.87 -23.15 -5.63
CA ALA A 151 0.15 -22.56 -4.50
C ALA A 151 -1.17 -21.91 -4.95
N HIS A 152 -2.24 -22.14 -4.18
CA HIS A 152 -3.56 -21.51 -4.39
C HIS A 152 -3.81 -20.29 -3.49
N ARG A 153 -2.88 -20.03 -2.55
CA ARG A 153 -2.89 -18.91 -1.59
C ARG A 153 -1.50 -18.28 -1.57
N TYR A 154 -1.44 -16.98 -1.35
CA TYR A 154 -0.19 -16.26 -1.17
C TYR A 154 -0.30 -15.32 0.03
N PRO A 155 0.74 -15.24 0.88
CA PRO A 155 1.91 -16.13 0.99
C PRO A 155 1.56 -17.59 1.29
N ASP A 156 2.40 -18.49 0.76
CA ASP A 156 2.34 -19.93 1.04
C ASP A 156 3.37 -20.28 2.13
N TRP A 157 3.05 -19.93 3.38
CA TRP A 157 3.86 -20.30 4.54
C TRP A 157 3.62 -21.77 4.89
N GLU A 158 4.67 -22.53 5.21
CA GLU A 158 4.48 -23.82 5.89
C GLU A 158 3.82 -23.60 7.24
N ASP A 159 2.84 -24.44 7.58
CA ASP A 159 2.28 -24.54 8.94
C ASP A 159 3.42 -24.78 9.94
N GLY A 160 3.95 -23.71 10.55
CA GLY A 160 5.03 -23.78 11.53
C GLY A 160 6.22 -22.83 11.33
N ALA A 161 6.21 -21.93 10.36
CA ALA A 161 7.16 -20.81 10.33
C ALA A 161 6.75 -19.75 11.37
N GLU A 162 7.18 -19.93 12.62
CA GLU A 162 7.14 -18.87 13.64
C GLU A 162 8.21 -17.81 13.28
N PHE A 163 7.80 -16.54 13.21
CA PHE A 163 8.70 -15.37 13.11
C PHE A 163 9.18 -14.95 14.50
#